data_AF-A0A959NUD5-F1
#
_entry.id   AF-A0A959NUD5-F1
#
_cell.length_a   1.000
_cell.length_b   1.000
_cell.length_c   1.000
_cell.angle_alpha   90.00
_cell.angle_beta   90.00
_cell.angle_gamma   90.00
#
_symmetry.space_group_name_H-M   'P 1'
#
loop_
_entity.id
_entity.type
_entity.pdbx_description
1 polymer ?
#
loop_
_entity_poly.entity_id
_entity_poly.type
_entity_poly.pdbx_seq_one_letter_code
_entity_poly.pdbx_strand_id
1 'polypeptide(L)'
;MDLKEISDYIFANLLENKKDLTHCFNESKKGIGYFYLDNVLPEEIALQCYNVFPDPSDMRLLKSIREYKYVSAQMDKHHHLLEQVIYAFQDERIVNLIGEICDVQSLEPDEFLYAGGISLMKKDNFLNPHLDNSHDSKRERWRVLNLLYYVSPEWNLEHGGHLELWPEGPKRNPVLIESKFNRLVVMATHANS
;
A
#
# COMPACT_ATOMS: atom_id res chain seq x y z
N MET A 1 -8.67 -4.81 19.78
CA MET A 1 -7.45 -4.03 19.55
C MET A 1 -7.88 -2.60 19.30
N ASP A 2 -7.11 -1.62 19.74
CA ASP A 2 -7.43 -0.20 19.51
C ASP A 2 -6.52 0.37 18.42
N LEU A 3 -7.04 1.33 17.65
CA LEU A 3 -6.33 2.04 16.57
C LEU A 3 -4.95 2.51 17.03
N LYS A 4 -4.88 3.09 18.23
CA LYS A 4 -3.64 3.62 18.80
C LYS A 4 -2.55 2.53 18.94
N GLU A 5 -2.94 1.33 19.38
CA GLU A 5 -2.00 0.23 19.57
C GLU A 5 -1.41 -0.23 18.23
N ILE A 6 -2.25 -0.33 17.20
CA ILE A 6 -1.83 -0.68 15.83
C ILE A 6 -0.88 0.39 15.28
N SER A 7 -1.22 1.68 15.45
CA SER A 7 -0.34 2.78 15.05
C SER A 7 1.01 2.74 15.79
N ASP A 8 1.01 2.42 17.08
CA ASP A 8 2.24 2.34 17.88
C ASP A 8 3.18 1.22 17.37
N TYR A 9 2.64 0.06 16.96
CA TYR A 9 3.43 -1.01 16.33
C TYR A 9 4.05 -0.57 15.00
N ILE A 10 3.23 -0.02 14.09
CA ILE A 10 3.69 0.42 12.77
C ILE A 10 4.77 1.50 12.92
N PHE A 11 4.53 2.50 13.78
CA PHE A 11 5.46 3.59 14.01
C PHE A 11 6.79 3.08 14.57
N ALA A 12 6.77 2.22 15.58
CA ALA A 12 7.98 1.68 16.19
C ALA A 12 8.84 0.92 15.17
N ASN A 13 8.21 0.08 14.34
CA ASN A 13 8.91 -0.74 13.35
C ASN A 13 9.50 0.11 12.20
N LEU A 14 8.73 1.10 11.70
CA LEU A 14 9.24 2.08 10.74
C LEU A 14 10.41 2.89 11.32
N LEU A 15 10.33 3.28 12.59
CA LEU A 15 11.37 4.08 13.24
C LEU A 15 12.66 3.29 13.43
N GLU A 16 12.54 2.02 13.86
CA GLU A 16 13.67 1.10 14.01
C GLU A 16 14.42 0.91 12.69
N ASN A 17 13.68 0.78 11.58
CA ASN A 17 14.24 0.53 10.25
C ASN A 17 14.52 1.81 9.44
N LYS A 18 14.25 3.01 9.99
CA LYS A 18 14.25 4.29 9.27
C LYS A 18 15.48 4.47 8.38
N LYS A 19 16.68 4.21 8.92
CA LYS A 19 17.95 4.42 8.20
C LYS A 19 18.03 3.58 6.93
N ASP A 20 17.66 2.31 7.02
CA ASP A 20 17.75 1.37 5.90
C ASP A 20 16.65 1.66 4.88
N LEU A 21 15.44 1.99 5.34
CA LEU A 21 14.34 2.43 4.45
C LEU A 21 14.71 3.71 3.68
N THR A 22 15.32 4.69 4.36
CA THR A 22 15.85 5.91 3.71
C THR A 22 16.92 5.58 2.68
N HIS A 23 17.80 4.61 2.97
CA HIS A 23 18.80 4.17 2.00
C HIS A 23 18.15 3.55 0.76
N CYS A 24 17.25 2.56 0.93
CA CYS A 24 16.54 1.90 -0.18
C CYS A 24 15.78 2.89 -1.06
N PHE A 25 15.07 3.85 -0.45
CA PHE A 25 14.35 4.88 -1.20
C PHE A 25 15.33 5.77 -1.99
N ASN A 26 16.44 6.19 -1.38
CA ASN A 26 17.43 7.04 -2.05
C ASN A 26 18.16 6.35 -3.20
N GLU A 27 18.35 5.03 -3.15
CA GLU A 27 18.96 4.28 -4.26
C GLU A 27 18.04 4.23 -5.49
N SER A 28 16.72 4.17 -5.27
CA SER A 28 15.72 4.01 -6.33
C SER A 28 15.10 5.34 -6.83
N LYS A 29 15.21 6.43 -6.05
CA LYS A 29 14.51 7.71 -6.32
C LYS A 29 14.79 8.41 -7.67
N LYS A 30 15.81 7.97 -8.41
CA LYS A 30 16.04 8.48 -9.79
C LYS A 30 14.99 7.97 -10.78
N GLY A 31 14.41 6.80 -10.52
CA GLY A 31 13.27 6.25 -11.25
C GLY A 31 12.00 6.43 -10.42
N ILE A 32 11.44 5.33 -9.94
CA ILE A 32 10.36 5.31 -8.96
C ILE A 32 11.03 5.04 -7.61
N GLY A 33 11.07 6.02 -6.72
CA GLY A 33 11.59 5.80 -5.36
C GLY A 33 10.69 4.85 -4.59
N TYR A 34 11.24 3.82 -3.96
CA TYR A 34 10.46 2.87 -3.19
C TYR A 34 11.25 2.24 -2.04
N PHE A 35 10.52 1.71 -1.07
CA PHE A 35 11.03 0.75 -0.10
C PHE A 35 9.93 -0.26 0.23
N TYR A 36 10.33 -1.38 0.83
CA TYR A 36 9.39 -2.27 1.52
C TYR A 36 9.91 -2.63 2.90
N LEU A 37 8.98 -2.95 3.81
CA LEU A 37 9.28 -3.43 5.14
C LEU A 37 8.46 -4.69 5.40
N ASP A 38 9.13 -5.77 5.78
CA ASP A 38 8.50 -7.03 6.16
C ASP A 38 8.11 -7.01 7.63
N ASN A 39 7.08 -7.79 7.98
CA ASN A 39 6.62 -8.00 9.34
C ASN A 39 6.27 -6.69 10.08
N VAL A 40 5.55 -5.79 9.40
CA VAL A 40 5.22 -4.45 9.94
C VAL A 40 4.41 -4.54 11.22
N LEU A 41 3.42 -5.44 11.25
CA LEU A 41 2.58 -5.69 12.42
C LEU A 41 3.00 -7.00 13.12
N PRO A 42 2.64 -7.18 14.40
CA PRO A 42 2.57 -8.52 15.00
C PRO A 42 1.84 -9.50 14.10
N GLU A 43 2.39 -10.71 13.97
CA GLU A 43 1.90 -11.73 13.03
C GLU A 43 0.42 -12.06 13.26
N GLU A 44 0.00 -12.10 14.52
CA GLU A 44 -1.38 -12.38 14.92
C GLU A 44 -2.37 -11.33 14.37
N ILE A 45 -1.96 -10.06 14.31
CA ILE A 45 -2.79 -8.98 13.78
C ILE A 45 -2.90 -9.10 12.26
N ALA A 46 -1.78 -9.33 11.58
CA ALA A 46 -1.76 -9.52 10.13
C ALA A 46 -2.63 -10.73 9.72
N LEU A 47 -2.56 -11.82 10.47
CA LEU A 47 -3.38 -13.02 10.24
C LEU A 47 -4.86 -12.76 10.54
N GLN A 48 -5.18 -11.98 11.57
CA GLN A 48 -6.56 -11.56 11.83
C GLN A 48 -7.11 -10.73 10.66
N CYS A 49 -6.34 -9.79 10.10
CA CYS A 49 -6.74 -9.03 8.92
C CYS A 49 -7.07 -9.94 7.74
N TYR A 50 -6.27 -10.98 7.50
CA TYR A 50 -6.55 -11.98 6.48
C TYR A 50 -7.87 -12.72 6.75
N ASN A 51 -8.05 -13.22 7.99
CA ASN A 51 -9.21 -14.02 8.35
C ASN A 51 -10.54 -13.26 8.29
N VAL A 52 -10.50 -11.94 8.50
CA VAL A 52 -11.69 -11.06 8.45
C VAL A 52 -11.80 -10.28 7.15
N PHE A 53 -10.95 -10.58 6.16
CA PHE A 53 -11.01 -9.92 4.85
C PHE A 53 -12.37 -10.23 4.19
N PRO A 54 -13.06 -9.24 3.58
CA PRO A 54 -14.42 -9.43 3.10
C PRO A 54 -14.54 -10.47 2.00
N ASP A 55 -15.71 -11.12 1.95
CA ASP A 55 -16.05 -11.92 0.78
C ASP A 55 -16.14 -11.00 -0.45
N PRO A 56 -15.62 -11.44 -1.60
CA PRO A 56 -15.75 -10.74 -2.88
C PRO A 56 -17.19 -10.36 -3.28
N SER A 57 -18.22 -11.04 -2.75
CA SER A 57 -19.62 -10.64 -2.92
C SER A 57 -19.97 -9.30 -2.27
N ASP A 58 -19.24 -8.92 -1.22
CA ASP A 58 -19.41 -7.68 -0.47
C ASP A 58 -18.51 -6.55 -1.01
N MET A 59 -17.77 -6.83 -2.08
CA MET A 59 -16.85 -5.91 -2.73
C MET A 59 -17.35 -5.51 -4.12
N ARG A 60 -16.94 -4.33 -4.58
CA ARG A 60 -17.22 -3.90 -5.94
C ARG A 60 -16.24 -4.57 -6.89
N LEU A 61 -16.76 -5.28 -7.89
CA LEU A 61 -15.96 -5.79 -8.99
C LEU A 61 -15.66 -4.66 -10.00
N LEU A 62 -14.37 -4.43 -10.26
CA LEU A 62 -13.89 -3.64 -11.38
C LEU A 62 -13.42 -4.58 -12.48
N LYS A 63 -14.02 -4.47 -13.67
CA LYS A 63 -13.70 -5.32 -14.82
C LYS A 63 -13.70 -4.50 -16.10
N SER A 64 -12.52 -4.35 -16.69
CA SER A 64 -12.28 -3.65 -17.95
C SER A 64 -11.04 -4.24 -18.64
N ILE A 65 -10.63 -3.67 -19.77
CA ILE A 65 -9.35 -4.02 -20.41
C ILE A 65 -8.12 -3.64 -19.57
N ARG A 66 -8.27 -2.69 -18.63
CA ARG A 66 -7.17 -2.20 -17.79
C ARG A 66 -7.03 -3.01 -16.51
N GLU A 67 -8.13 -3.54 -16.00
CA GLU A 67 -8.18 -4.14 -14.67
C GLU A 67 -9.28 -5.21 -14.55
N TYR A 68 -9.01 -6.21 -13.73
CA TYR A 68 -9.98 -7.16 -13.24
C TYR A 68 -9.65 -7.45 -11.76
N LYS A 69 -10.37 -6.81 -10.83
CA LYS A 69 -10.10 -6.89 -9.38
C LYS A 69 -11.34 -6.52 -8.56
N TYR A 70 -11.31 -6.86 -7.27
CA TYR A 70 -12.34 -6.44 -6.31
C TYR A 70 -11.81 -5.30 -5.45
N VAL A 71 -12.64 -4.30 -5.15
CA VAL A 71 -12.27 -3.16 -4.31
C VAL A 71 -13.38 -2.79 -3.34
N SER A 72 -13.01 -2.18 -2.22
CA SER A 72 -13.94 -1.48 -1.35
C SER A 72 -13.24 -0.33 -0.64
N ALA A 73 -13.88 0.85 -0.64
CA ALA A 73 -13.38 2.05 0.05
C ALA A 73 -14.28 2.43 1.25
N GLN A 74 -15.47 1.84 1.35
CA GLN A 74 -16.38 2.09 2.45
C GLN A 74 -16.07 1.11 3.59
N MET A 75 -15.18 1.53 4.51
CA MET A 75 -14.60 0.66 5.53
C MET A 75 -15.54 0.30 6.67
N ASP A 76 -16.51 1.16 6.98
CA ASP A 76 -17.57 0.94 7.99
C ASP A 76 -18.52 -0.23 7.64
N LYS A 77 -18.46 -0.75 6.41
CA LYS A 77 -19.18 -1.96 5.97
C LYS A 77 -18.45 -3.26 6.24
N HIS A 78 -17.16 -3.20 6.58
CA HIS A 78 -16.32 -4.38 6.79
C HIS A 78 -15.99 -4.57 8.26
N HIS A 79 -15.26 -5.63 8.57
CA HIS A 79 -14.81 -5.88 9.94
C HIS A 79 -13.95 -4.70 10.45
N HIS A 80 -14.28 -4.19 11.64
CA HIS A 80 -13.67 -2.98 12.22
C HIS A 80 -12.13 -3.02 12.27
N LEU A 81 -11.52 -4.19 12.44
CA LEU A 81 -10.07 -4.35 12.37
C LEU A 81 -9.45 -3.78 11.07
N LEU A 82 -10.09 -4.00 9.91
CA LEU A 82 -9.56 -3.52 8.62
C LEU A 82 -9.58 -2.00 8.55
N GLU A 83 -10.65 -1.40 9.07
CA GLU A 83 -10.76 0.06 9.21
C GLU A 83 -9.66 0.60 10.14
N GLN A 84 -9.47 -0.02 11.31
CA GLN A 84 -8.43 0.39 12.25
C GLN A 84 -7.03 0.30 11.62
N VAL A 85 -6.70 -0.78 10.90
CA VAL A 85 -5.38 -0.93 10.26
C VAL A 85 -5.17 0.10 9.16
N ILE A 86 -6.18 0.35 8.32
CA ILE A 86 -6.06 1.37 7.26
C ILE A 86 -5.86 2.75 7.86
N TYR A 87 -6.64 3.13 8.86
CA TYR A 87 -6.51 4.44 9.50
C TYR A 87 -5.26 4.54 10.39
N ALA A 88 -4.69 3.43 10.87
CA ALA A 88 -3.40 3.44 11.55
C ALA A 88 -2.28 3.92 10.62
N PHE A 89 -2.29 3.53 9.34
CA PHE A 89 -1.35 4.07 8.34
C PHE A 89 -1.57 5.56 8.04
N GLN A 90 -2.73 6.12 8.41
CA GLN A 90 -3.05 7.55 8.29
C GLN A 90 -2.72 8.33 9.58
N ASP A 91 -2.19 7.69 10.63
CA ASP A 91 -1.71 8.40 11.83
C ASP A 91 -0.63 9.42 11.43
N GLU A 92 -0.80 10.67 11.83
CA GLU A 92 0.11 11.76 11.48
C GLU A 92 1.58 11.44 11.81
N ARG A 93 1.85 10.68 12.88
CA ARG A 93 3.21 10.29 13.27
C ARG A 93 3.84 9.37 12.23
N ILE A 94 3.04 8.43 11.69
CA ILE A 94 3.47 7.48 10.66
C ILE A 94 3.66 8.21 9.34
N VAL A 95 2.69 9.04 8.95
CA VAL A 95 2.76 9.83 7.71
C VAL A 95 3.98 10.75 7.73
N ASN A 96 4.23 11.47 8.83
CA ASN A 96 5.41 12.32 8.98
C ASN A 96 6.71 11.51 8.89
N LEU A 97 6.79 10.36 9.56
CA LEU A 97 7.96 9.50 9.50
C LEU A 97 8.23 8.97 8.09
N ILE A 98 7.19 8.57 7.34
CA ILE A 98 7.31 8.17 5.94
C ILE A 98 7.76 9.36 5.08
N GLY A 99 7.22 10.56 5.32
CA GLY A 99 7.66 11.79 4.66
C GLY A 99 9.16 12.05 4.85
N GLU A 100 9.67 11.87 6.08
CA GLU A 100 11.10 11.97 6.38
C GLU A 100 11.93 10.89 5.67
N ILE A 101 11.44 9.65 5.60
CA ILE A 101 12.12 8.54 4.91
C ILE A 101 12.24 8.81 3.41
N CYS A 102 11.18 9.37 2.81
CA CYS A 102 11.05 9.62 1.38
C CYS A 102 11.54 11.01 0.93
N ASP A 103 12.01 11.86 1.85
CA ASP A 103 12.38 13.25 1.58
C ASP A 103 11.21 14.08 0.96
N VAL A 104 10.00 13.85 1.48
CA VAL A 104 8.77 14.55 1.08
C VAL A 104 8.34 15.49 2.20
N GLN A 105 8.32 16.79 1.92
CA GLN A 105 7.90 17.81 2.87
C GLN A 105 6.38 17.96 2.90
N SER A 106 5.85 18.23 4.09
CA SER A 106 4.42 18.54 4.30
C SER A 106 3.47 17.46 3.77
N LEU A 107 3.83 16.19 3.98
CA LEU A 107 2.94 15.07 3.65
C LEU A 107 1.74 15.06 4.60
N GLU A 108 0.55 14.94 4.06
CA GLU A 108 -0.70 14.90 4.83
C GLU A 108 -1.37 13.53 4.69
N PRO A 109 -2.04 13.04 5.75
CA PRO A 109 -2.89 11.85 5.66
C PRO A 109 -4.04 12.02 4.65
N ASP A 110 -4.49 10.92 4.06
CA ASP A 110 -5.72 10.84 3.28
C ASP A 110 -6.85 10.26 4.14
N GLU A 111 -7.48 11.11 4.95
CA GLU A 111 -8.60 10.74 5.82
C GLU A 111 -9.83 10.23 5.04
N PHE A 112 -9.95 10.59 3.76
CA PHE A 112 -11.09 10.27 2.90
C PHE A 112 -10.87 9.02 2.06
N LEU A 113 -9.65 8.47 2.05
CA LEU A 113 -9.25 7.33 1.22
C LEU A 113 -9.67 7.53 -0.25
N TYR A 114 -9.50 8.74 -0.80
CA TYR A 114 -10.06 9.14 -2.10
C TYR A 114 -9.69 8.18 -3.25
N ALA A 115 -8.51 7.59 -3.17
CA ALA A 115 -8.06 6.50 -4.06
C ALA A 115 -7.59 5.26 -3.27
N GLY A 116 -7.93 5.18 -1.98
CA GLY A 116 -7.53 4.15 -1.05
C GLY A 116 -8.62 3.12 -0.76
N GLY A 117 -8.39 2.32 0.27
CA GLY A 117 -9.27 1.24 0.71
C GLY A 117 -8.61 -0.14 0.57
N ILE A 118 -9.43 -1.17 0.52
CA ILE A 118 -8.99 -2.56 0.38
C ILE A 118 -9.24 -3.09 -1.02
N SER A 119 -8.36 -3.97 -1.47
CA SER A 119 -8.50 -4.66 -2.75
C SER A 119 -8.21 -6.15 -2.61
N LEU A 120 -8.84 -6.94 -3.47
CA LEU A 120 -8.68 -8.38 -3.52
C LEU A 120 -8.47 -8.83 -4.96
N MET A 121 -7.47 -9.68 -5.14
CA MET A 121 -7.11 -10.31 -6.41
C MET A 121 -7.32 -11.82 -6.29
N LYS A 122 -8.15 -12.38 -7.17
CA LYS A 122 -8.29 -13.84 -7.36
C LYS A 122 -7.41 -14.34 -8.50
N LYS A 123 -7.43 -15.66 -8.74
CA LYS A 123 -6.91 -16.23 -9.98
C LYS A 123 -7.44 -15.47 -11.20
N ASP A 124 -6.55 -15.20 -12.16
CA ASP A 124 -6.81 -14.47 -13.41
C ASP A 124 -7.21 -12.99 -13.23
N ASN A 125 -7.18 -12.45 -12.01
CA ASN A 125 -7.30 -11.01 -11.76
C ASN A 125 -6.00 -10.30 -12.11
N PHE A 126 -6.11 -9.05 -12.55
CA PHE A 126 -4.96 -8.26 -12.99
C PHE A 126 -5.22 -6.76 -12.83
N LEU A 127 -4.14 -6.01 -12.77
CA LEU A 127 -4.13 -4.57 -12.94
C LEU A 127 -2.95 -4.26 -13.85
N ASN A 128 -3.24 -3.85 -15.09
CA ASN A 128 -2.20 -3.61 -16.07
C ASN A 128 -1.35 -2.39 -15.69
N PRO A 129 -0.09 -2.29 -16.16
CA PRO A 129 0.74 -1.11 -15.96
C PRO A 129 0.00 0.18 -16.35
N HIS A 130 0.02 1.16 -15.46
CA HIS A 130 -0.65 2.44 -15.63
C HIS A 130 0.12 3.51 -14.86
N LEU A 131 -0.11 4.77 -15.24
CA LEU A 131 0.28 5.90 -14.42
C LEU A 131 -0.81 6.16 -13.40
N ASP A 132 -0.40 6.45 -12.19
CA ASP A 132 -1.31 6.59 -11.09
C ASP A 132 -2.02 7.96 -11.10
N ASN A 133 -3.27 8.02 -10.65
CA ASN A 133 -3.98 9.29 -10.46
C ASN A 133 -3.16 10.22 -9.55
N SER A 134 -2.96 11.46 -9.98
CA SER A 134 -2.02 12.37 -9.34
C SER A 134 -2.66 13.38 -8.40
N HIS A 135 -3.99 13.46 -8.31
CA HIS A 135 -4.70 14.49 -7.54
C HIS A 135 -5.81 13.94 -6.66
N ASP A 136 -6.16 14.71 -5.62
CA ASP A 136 -7.38 14.54 -4.84
C ASP A 136 -8.65 14.95 -5.60
N SER A 137 -9.82 14.72 -5.00
CA SER A 137 -11.13 15.06 -5.57
C SER A 137 -11.27 16.52 -6.00
N LYS A 138 -10.65 17.45 -5.26
CA LYS A 138 -10.73 18.89 -5.51
C LYS A 138 -9.59 19.42 -6.37
N ARG A 139 -8.58 18.59 -6.67
CA ARG A 139 -7.33 18.97 -7.35
C ARG A 139 -6.54 20.06 -6.63
N GLU A 140 -6.69 20.13 -5.33
CA GLU A 140 -5.94 21.03 -4.46
C GLU A 140 -4.64 20.38 -3.98
N ARG A 141 -4.59 19.03 -4.01
CA ARG A 141 -3.48 18.24 -3.47
C ARG A 141 -3.04 17.20 -4.48
N TRP A 142 -1.76 16.81 -4.36
CA TRP A 142 -1.15 15.79 -5.18
C TRP A 142 -0.92 14.52 -4.38
N ARG A 143 -1.25 13.37 -4.96
CA ARG A 143 -0.76 12.09 -4.43
C ARG A 143 0.70 11.97 -4.79
N VAL A 144 1.55 11.92 -3.77
CA VAL A 144 3.02 11.87 -3.91
C VAL A 144 3.60 10.52 -3.51
N LEU A 145 2.83 9.72 -2.76
CA LEU A 145 3.20 8.37 -2.35
C LEU A 145 2.00 7.44 -2.45
N ASN A 146 2.28 6.18 -2.77
CA ASN A 146 1.37 5.05 -2.59
C ASN A 146 1.89 4.13 -1.49
N LEU A 147 0.95 3.57 -0.74
CA LEU A 147 1.22 2.63 0.33
C LEU A 147 0.38 1.37 0.12
N LEU A 148 1.03 0.21 0.01
CA LEU A 148 0.39 -1.08 -0.13
C LEU A 148 0.78 -1.97 1.05
N TYR A 149 -0.19 -2.65 1.65
CA TYR A 149 0.06 -3.60 2.73
C TYR A 149 -0.60 -4.94 2.40
N TYR A 150 0.19 -6.01 2.42
CA TYR A 150 -0.24 -7.35 2.00
C TYR A 150 -0.54 -8.23 3.21
N VAL A 151 -1.72 -8.87 3.20
CA VAL A 151 -2.19 -9.71 4.32
C VAL A 151 -2.37 -11.18 3.95
N SER A 152 -2.16 -11.59 2.69
CA SER A 152 -2.31 -13.01 2.30
C SER A 152 -1.11 -13.85 2.77
N PRO A 153 -1.30 -14.86 3.65
CA PRO A 153 -0.24 -15.78 4.06
C PRO A 153 0.12 -16.76 2.93
N GLU A 154 1.31 -17.36 3.01
CA GLU A 154 1.76 -18.43 2.11
C GLU A 154 1.70 -18.08 0.60
N TRP A 155 1.90 -16.79 0.26
CA TRP A 155 1.88 -16.35 -1.13
C TRP A 155 3.22 -16.63 -1.83
N ASN A 156 3.24 -17.60 -2.74
CA ASN A 156 4.42 -17.99 -3.51
C ASN A 156 4.60 -17.10 -4.77
N LEU A 157 5.86 -16.90 -5.17
CA LEU A 157 6.29 -16.21 -6.39
C LEU A 157 5.57 -16.71 -7.66
N GLU A 158 5.34 -18.02 -7.74
CA GLU A 158 4.70 -18.66 -8.91
C GLU A 158 3.21 -18.30 -9.06
N HIS A 159 2.56 -17.78 -8.02
CA HIS A 159 1.17 -17.33 -8.09
C HIS A 159 1.00 -15.97 -8.77
N GLY A 160 2.10 -15.24 -9.01
CA GLY A 160 2.07 -13.89 -9.58
C GLY A 160 1.32 -12.90 -8.68
N GLY A 161 0.70 -11.88 -9.27
CA GLY A 161 -0.02 -10.84 -8.51
C GLY A 161 0.89 -9.94 -7.67
N HIS A 162 2.17 -9.91 -8.01
CA HIS A 162 3.19 -9.07 -7.39
C HIS A 162 3.10 -7.63 -7.89
N LEU A 163 3.63 -6.71 -7.09
CA LEU A 163 3.81 -5.34 -7.56
C LEU A 163 4.97 -5.31 -8.55
N GLU A 164 4.73 -4.67 -9.69
CA GLU A 164 5.75 -4.40 -10.69
C GLU A 164 5.94 -2.89 -10.81
N LEU A 165 7.14 -2.41 -10.54
CA LEU A 165 7.54 -1.03 -10.79
C LEU A 165 8.27 -0.95 -12.12
N TRP A 166 7.92 0.03 -12.95
CA TRP A 166 8.45 0.16 -14.30
C TRP A 166 9.24 1.48 -14.45
N PRO A 167 10.39 1.65 -13.77
CA PRO A 167 11.14 2.92 -13.78
C PRO A 167 11.64 3.32 -15.17
N GLU A 168 11.79 2.35 -16.09
CA GLU A 168 12.16 2.58 -17.50
C GLU A 168 10.97 2.35 -18.47
N GLY A 169 9.75 2.31 -17.93
CA GLY A 169 8.51 2.09 -18.67
C GLY A 169 8.24 0.62 -19.08
N PRO A 170 7.04 0.33 -19.61
CA PRO A 170 6.53 -1.04 -19.83
C PRO A 170 7.25 -1.85 -20.93
N LYS A 171 8.24 -1.26 -21.60
CA LYS A 171 9.05 -1.92 -22.64
C LYS A 171 10.33 -2.56 -22.09
N ARG A 172 10.65 -2.33 -20.82
CA ARG A 172 11.83 -2.86 -20.11
C ARG A 172 11.40 -3.80 -19.00
N ASN A 173 12.32 -4.51 -18.38
CA ASN A 173 11.94 -5.41 -17.28
C ASN A 173 11.48 -4.58 -16.06
N PRO A 174 10.41 -5.00 -15.37
CA PRO A 174 10.01 -4.36 -14.13
C PRO A 174 10.97 -4.69 -12.99
N VAL A 175 10.95 -3.86 -11.97
CA VAL A 175 11.37 -4.23 -10.62
C VAL A 175 10.18 -4.95 -9.97
N LEU A 176 10.37 -6.23 -9.68
CA LEU A 176 9.36 -7.07 -9.04
C LEU A 176 9.46 -6.96 -7.52
N ILE A 177 8.35 -6.65 -6.85
CA ILE A 177 8.24 -6.65 -5.39
C ILE A 177 7.19 -7.70 -5.02
N GLU A 178 7.64 -8.77 -4.37
CA GLU A 178 6.76 -9.85 -3.93
C GLU A 178 5.68 -9.34 -2.97
N SER A 179 4.45 -9.79 -3.17
CA SER A 179 3.25 -9.54 -2.35
C SER A 179 3.27 -10.38 -1.06
N LYS A 180 4.42 -10.36 -0.38
CA LYS A 180 4.70 -11.19 0.80
C LYS A 180 3.77 -10.82 1.95
N PHE A 181 3.35 -11.82 2.71
CA PHE A 181 2.56 -11.62 3.92
C PHE A 181 3.20 -10.61 4.87
N ASN A 182 2.38 -9.70 5.43
CA ASN A 182 2.78 -8.68 6.39
C ASN A 182 3.86 -7.72 5.86
N ARG A 183 3.92 -7.54 4.53
CA ARG A 183 4.79 -6.57 3.87
C ARG A 183 4.06 -5.27 3.61
N LEU A 184 4.69 -4.18 4.04
CA LEU A 184 4.41 -2.82 3.62
C LEU A 184 5.30 -2.47 2.42
N VAL A 185 4.74 -1.84 1.40
CA VAL A 185 5.47 -1.21 0.31
C VAL A 185 5.07 0.25 0.24
N VAL A 186 6.06 1.14 0.14
CA VAL A 186 5.86 2.56 -0.12
C VAL A 186 6.60 2.93 -1.39
N MET A 187 5.92 3.63 -2.31
CA MET A 187 6.50 4.05 -3.58
C MET A 187 6.08 5.47 -3.97
N ALA A 188 6.97 6.18 -4.66
CA ALA A 188 6.74 7.52 -5.17
C ALA A 188 5.66 7.53 -6.26
N THR A 189 4.84 8.58 -6.23
CA THR A 189 3.83 8.87 -7.24
C THR A 189 4.17 10.20 -7.93
N HIS A 190 4.40 10.16 -9.23
CA HIS A 190 4.70 11.29 -10.11
C HIS A 190 4.28 10.97 -11.55
N ALA A 191 4.54 11.89 -12.49
CA ALA A 191 4.10 11.76 -13.88
C ALA A 191 4.67 10.55 -14.66
N ASN A 192 5.57 9.77 -14.05
CA ASN A 192 6.26 8.62 -14.67
C ASN A 192 6.16 7.35 -13.80
N SER A 193 5.29 7.32 -12.79
CA SER A 193 5.09 6.20 -11.86
C SER A 193 3.68 5.64 -11.94
#